data_AF-A0A978W071-F1
#
_entry.id   AF-A0A978W071-F1
#
_cell.length_a   1.000
_cell.length_b   1.000
_cell.length_c   1.000
_cell.angle_alpha   90.00
_cell.angle_beta   90.00
_cell.angle_gamma   90.00
#
_symmetry.space_group_name_H-M   'P 1'
#
loop_
_entity.id
_entity.type
_entity.pdbx_description
1 polymer ?
#
loop_
_entity_poly.entity_id
_entity_poly.type
_entity_poly.pdbx_seq_one_letter_code
_entity_poly.pdbx_strand_id
1 'polypeptide(L)'
;MRILLALFLFTLLTPHSSSGQSGQWCIADEQVPDDELQKALDWACGKDRADCSKIQPNQPCFLPNTVRDHASYAFNSYYQKFKPHGATCYFNAAAYVTDLDPSKLLIN
;
A
#
# COMPACT_ATOMS: atom_id res chain seq x y z
N MET A 1 -23.80 -26.70 22.69
CA MET A 1 -24.20 -25.80 21.58
C MET A 1 -24.84 -24.48 22.07
N ARG A 2 -24.33 -23.89 23.16
CA ARG A 2 -24.75 -22.54 23.62
C ARG A 2 -23.58 -21.59 23.92
N ILE A 3 -22.35 -22.10 23.93
CA ILE A 3 -21.13 -21.33 24.17
C ILE A 3 -20.49 -20.87 22.84
N LEU A 4 -20.74 -21.60 21.74
CA LEU A 4 -20.24 -21.27 20.39
C LEU A 4 -20.89 -20.01 19.78
N LEU A 5 -22.08 -19.61 20.25
CA LEU A 5 -22.78 -18.41 19.77
C LEU A 5 -22.26 -17.11 20.40
N ALA A 6 -21.63 -17.17 21.58
CA ALA A 6 -21.14 -15.97 22.27
C ALA A 6 -19.76 -15.51 21.76
N LEU A 7 -18.95 -16.43 21.20
CA LEU A 7 -17.63 -16.11 20.64
C LEU A 7 -17.71 -15.39 19.29
N PHE A 8 -18.82 -15.54 18.55
CA PHE A 8 -19.02 -14.88 17.25
C PHE A 8 -19.46 -13.41 17.36
N LEU A 9 -19.97 -12.96 18.51
CA LEU A 9 -20.37 -11.56 18.72
C LEU A 9 -19.22 -10.66 19.20
N PHE A 10 -18.10 -11.22 19.66
CA PHE A 10 -16.98 -10.42 20.19
C PHE A 10 -16.03 -9.87 19.13
N THR A 11 -16.12 -10.33 17.87
CA THR A 11 -15.26 -9.84 16.77
C THR A 11 -15.73 -8.53 16.16
N LEU A 12 -16.92 -8.03 16.52
CA LEU A 12 -17.49 -6.78 15.98
C LEU A 12 -17.12 -5.53 16.79
N LEU A 13 -16.43 -5.69 17.93
CA LEU A 13 -16.08 -4.60 18.85
C LEU A 13 -14.59 -4.25 18.87
N THR A 14 -13.76 -4.81 17.98
CA THR A 14 -12.42 -4.22 17.82
C THR A 14 -12.62 -2.83 17.23
N PRO A 15 -12.27 -1.74 17.95
CA PRO A 15 -12.20 -0.45 17.31
C PRO A 15 -11.24 -0.61 16.14
N HIS A 16 -11.76 -0.46 14.91
CA HIS A 16 -10.90 -0.26 13.77
C HIS A 16 -10.22 1.08 14.03
N SER A 17 -9.04 1.02 14.62
CA SER A 17 -8.16 2.17 14.75
C SER A 17 -7.84 2.60 13.31
N SER A 18 -8.69 3.45 12.75
CA SER A 18 -8.31 4.38 11.69
C SER A 18 -7.31 5.34 12.32
N SER A 19 -6.11 4.81 12.54
CA SER A 19 -4.94 5.61 12.84
C SER A 19 -4.81 6.57 11.67
N GLY A 20 -5.21 7.82 11.89
CA GLY A 20 -4.74 8.93 11.08
C GLY A 20 -3.22 8.85 11.14
N GLN A 21 -2.62 8.32 10.07
CA GLN A 21 -1.21 7.97 10.03
C GLN A 21 -0.38 9.25 10.13
N SER A 22 0.16 9.52 11.31
CA SER A 22 1.52 10.04 11.41
C SER A 22 2.42 8.83 11.17
N GLY A 23 2.54 8.39 9.92
CA GLY A 23 3.01 7.05 9.61
C GLY A 23 3.81 7.03 8.33
N GLN A 24 5.08 6.64 8.44
CA GLN A 24 5.97 6.31 7.33
C GLN A 24 5.23 5.68 6.15
N TRP A 25 5.39 6.28 4.96
CA TRP A 25 4.91 5.78 3.69
C TRP A 25 6.06 5.19 2.88
N CYS A 26 5.76 4.22 2.02
CA CYS A 26 6.72 3.68 1.07
C CYS A 26 6.31 4.11 -0.34
N ILE A 27 7.13 4.93 -0.99
CA ILE A 27 6.82 5.51 -2.31
C ILE A 27 7.91 5.17 -3.33
N ALA A 28 7.57 5.21 -4.61
CA ALA A 28 8.52 4.95 -5.68
C ALA A 28 9.62 6.02 -5.70
N ASP A 29 10.84 5.59 -6.02
CA ASP A 29 11.95 6.51 -6.25
C ASP A 29 11.83 7.14 -7.64
N GLU A 30 11.88 8.47 -7.67
CA GLU A 30 11.75 9.27 -8.86
C GLU A 30 12.94 9.16 -9.82
N GLN A 31 14.07 8.66 -9.34
CA GLN A 31 15.29 8.53 -10.09
C GLN A 31 15.38 7.17 -10.81
N VAL A 32 14.45 6.25 -10.51
CA VAL A 32 14.43 4.90 -11.05
C VAL A 32 13.67 4.87 -12.39
N PRO A 33 14.23 4.28 -13.46
CA PRO A 33 13.57 4.17 -14.75
C PRO A 33 12.22 3.44 -14.69
N ASP A 34 11.28 3.85 -15.54
CA ASP A 34 9.93 3.28 -15.59
C ASP A 34 9.92 1.76 -15.83
N ASP A 35 10.87 1.21 -16.57
CA ASP A 35 10.92 -0.24 -16.82
C ASP A 35 11.36 -1.04 -15.59
N GLU A 36 12.16 -0.45 -14.71
CA GLU A 36 12.50 -1.02 -13.40
C GLU A 36 11.35 -0.86 -12.42
N LEU A 37 10.69 0.31 -12.41
CA LEU A 37 9.48 0.53 -11.63
C LEU A 37 8.36 -0.43 -12.03
N GLN A 38 8.17 -0.71 -13.33
CA GLN A 38 7.15 -1.64 -13.80
C GLN A 38 7.42 -3.07 -13.31
N LYS A 39 8.67 -3.54 -13.36
CA LYS A 39 9.04 -4.87 -12.84
C LYS A 39 8.74 -4.99 -11.33
N ALA A 40 9.07 -3.94 -10.57
CA ALA A 40 8.79 -3.89 -9.14
C ALA A 40 7.28 -3.79 -8.84
N LEU A 41 6.52 -3.03 -9.64
CA LEU A 41 5.07 -2.93 -9.59
C LEU A 41 4.40 -4.28 -9.88
N ASP A 42 4.81 -4.98 -10.94
CA ASP A 42 4.31 -6.30 -11.29
C ASP A 42 4.53 -7.31 -10.14
N TRP A 43 5.70 -7.23 -9.50
CA TRP A 43 5.96 -8.00 -8.29
C TRP A 43 5.03 -7.59 -7.15
N ALA A 44 4.87 -6.29 -6.87
CA ALA A 44 4.01 -5.80 -5.80
C ALA A 44 2.54 -6.20 -5.99
N CYS A 45 2.07 -6.25 -7.24
CA CYS A 45 0.71 -6.66 -7.62
C CYS A 45 0.51 -8.18 -7.73
N GLY A 46 1.53 -8.96 -7.41
CA GLY A 46 1.41 -10.41 -7.30
C GLY A 46 0.36 -10.84 -6.27
N LYS A 47 -0.05 -12.10 -6.34
CA LYS A 47 -1.08 -12.68 -5.47
C LYS A 47 -0.76 -12.44 -3.98
N ASP A 48 -1.78 -11.99 -3.24
CA ASP A 48 -1.77 -11.74 -1.80
C ASP A 48 -0.73 -10.71 -1.33
N ARG A 49 -0.21 -9.84 -2.21
CA ARG A 49 0.73 -8.76 -1.89
C ARG A 49 -0.02 -7.43 -1.70
N ALA A 50 0.17 -6.45 -2.59
CA ALA A 50 -0.52 -5.16 -2.57
C ALA A 50 -1.98 -5.27 -3.06
N ASP A 51 -2.83 -4.32 -2.68
CA ASP A 51 -4.18 -4.16 -3.26
C ASP A 51 -4.13 -3.37 -4.59
N CYS A 52 -3.63 -3.99 -5.65
CA CYS A 52 -3.57 -3.33 -6.96
C CYS A 52 -4.93 -3.17 -7.66
N SER A 53 -6.05 -3.49 -6.98
CA SER A 53 -7.38 -3.19 -7.54
C SER A 53 -7.63 -1.69 -7.64
N LYS A 54 -7.03 -0.86 -6.76
CA LYS A 54 -7.31 0.58 -6.69
C LYS A 54 -6.63 1.41 -7.78
N ILE A 55 -5.63 0.85 -8.46
CA ILE A 55 -4.89 1.48 -9.57
C ILE A 55 -5.39 1.04 -10.94
N GLN A 56 -6.50 0.28 -11.01
CA GLN A 56 -7.09 -0.12 -12.28
C GLN A 56 -7.93 1.02 -12.90
N PRO A 57 -8.20 1.01 -14.22
CA PRO A 57 -9.08 1.99 -14.85
C PRO A 57 -10.40 2.16 -14.08
N ASN A 58 -10.82 3.43 -13.90
CA ASN A 58 -12.01 3.84 -13.14
C ASN A 58 -11.95 3.60 -11.62
N GLN A 59 -10.77 3.39 -11.05
CA GLN A 59 -10.58 3.24 -9.61
C GLN A 59 -9.94 4.49 -8.97
N PRO A 60 -10.08 4.68 -7.65
CA PRO A 60 -9.72 5.94 -6.98
C PRO A 60 -8.24 6.35 -7.09
N CYS A 61 -7.34 5.40 -7.33
CA CYS A 61 -5.89 5.64 -7.41
C CYS A 61 -5.35 5.40 -8.83
N PHE A 62 -6.22 5.43 -9.84
CA PHE A 62 -5.80 5.31 -11.24
C PHE A 62 -5.07 6.56 -11.75
N LEU A 63 -5.48 7.75 -11.28
CA LEU A 63 -4.87 9.01 -11.69
C LEU A 63 -3.89 9.50 -10.61
N PRO A 64 -2.70 10.00 -11.00
CA PRO A 64 -2.20 10.09 -12.38
C PRO A 64 -1.89 8.70 -12.98
N ASN A 65 -2.15 8.52 -14.29
CA ASN A 65 -1.93 7.25 -14.97
C ASN A 65 -0.46 7.12 -15.41
N THR A 66 0.44 7.02 -14.45
CA THR A 66 1.86 6.77 -14.67
C THR A 66 2.31 5.53 -13.92
N VAL A 67 3.38 4.89 -14.41
CA VAL A 67 3.99 3.73 -13.74
C VAL A 67 4.43 4.10 -12.32
N ARG A 68 5.01 5.30 -12.15
CA ARG A 68 5.47 5.82 -10.85
C ARG A 68 4.35 5.94 -9.83
N ASP A 69 3.22 6.52 -10.22
CA ASP A 69 2.09 6.75 -9.31
C ASP A 69 1.46 5.42 -8.90
N HIS A 70 1.28 4.51 -9.85
CA HIS A 70 0.79 3.16 -9.60
C HIS A 70 1.75 2.35 -8.73
N ALA A 71 3.06 2.44 -8.99
CA ALA A 71 4.11 1.83 -8.18
C ALA A 71 4.10 2.36 -6.75
N SER A 72 4.02 3.68 -6.56
CA SER A 72 3.95 4.31 -5.23
C SER A 72 2.75 3.82 -4.43
N TYR A 73 1.59 3.71 -5.07
CA TYR A 73 0.40 3.14 -4.43
C TYR A 73 0.62 1.67 -4.04
N ALA A 74 1.10 0.84 -4.97
CA ALA A 74 1.29 -0.59 -4.73
C ALA A 74 2.35 -0.85 -3.64
N PHE A 75 3.46 -0.10 -3.66
CA PHE A 75 4.53 -0.20 -2.67
C PHE A 75 4.05 0.18 -1.28
N ASN A 76 3.30 1.28 -1.16
CA ASN A 76 2.73 1.67 0.12
C ASN A 76 1.70 0.63 0.61
N SER A 77 0.82 0.14 -0.28
CA SER A 77 -0.18 -0.88 0.05
C SER A 77 0.47 -2.16 0.61
N TYR A 78 1.51 -2.66 -0.07
CA TYR A 78 2.31 -3.79 0.42
C TYR A 78 3.01 -3.46 1.75
N TYR A 79 3.69 -2.32 1.82
CA TYR A 79 4.46 -1.92 2.99
C TYR A 79 3.56 -1.83 4.23
N GLN A 80 2.42 -1.14 4.16
CA GLN A 80 1.50 -1.04 5.30
C GLN A 80 0.96 -2.41 5.74
N LYS A 81 0.66 -3.29 4.78
CA LYS A 81 0.15 -4.64 5.07
C LYS A 81 1.20 -5.53 5.76
N PHE A 82 2.46 -5.45 5.36
CA PHE A 82 3.50 -6.38 5.81
C PHE A 82 4.54 -5.77 6.75
N LYS A 83 4.54 -4.45 6.99
CA LYS A 83 5.42 -3.77 7.95
C LYS A 83 5.34 -4.39 9.36
N PRO A 84 4.16 -4.77 9.90
CA PRO A 84 4.08 -5.47 11.20
C PRO A 84 4.82 -6.82 11.21
N HIS A 85 5.11 -7.38 10.04
CA HIS A 85 5.80 -8.65 9.83
C HIS A 85 7.26 -8.45 9.35
N GLY A 86 7.80 -7.24 9.44
CA GLY A 86 9.19 -6.94 9.10
C GLY A 86 9.47 -6.62 7.63
N ALA A 87 8.45 -6.40 6.81
CA ALA A 87 8.67 -5.94 5.44
C ALA A 87 9.31 -4.54 5.42
N THR A 88 10.25 -4.35 4.49
CA THR A 88 10.93 -3.08 4.25
C THR A 88 10.47 -2.46 2.94
N CYS A 89 10.70 -1.15 2.78
CA CYS A 89 10.45 -0.42 1.55
C CYS A 89 11.62 -0.58 0.57
N TYR A 90 12.00 -1.82 0.22
CA TYR A 90 13.18 -2.04 -0.63
C TYR A 90 12.84 -2.08 -2.12
N PHE A 91 11.92 -2.95 -2.55
CA PHE A 91 11.50 -3.08 -3.97
C PHE A 91 12.66 -3.05 -4.98
N ASN A 92 13.79 -3.70 -4.68
CA ASN A 92 15.02 -3.63 -5.48
C ASN A 92 15.61 -2.21 -5.63
N ALA A 93 15.63 -1.46 -4.53
CA ALA A 93 15.97 -0.04 -4.45
C ALA A 93 15.05 0.89 -5.27
N ALA A 94 13.88 0.40 -5.71
CA ALA A 94 12.92 1.20 -6.47
C ALA A 94 12.01 2.08 -5.61
N ALA A 95 12.19 2.08 -4.30
CA ALA A 95 11.33 2.76 -3.35
C ALA A 95 12.10 3.26 -2.13
N TYR A 96 11.53 4.27 -1.45
CA TYR A 96 12.06 4.78 -0.20
C TYR A 96 10.96 5.13 0.80
N VAL A 97 11.33 5.17 2.08
CA VAL A 97 10.42 5.58 3.16
C VAL A 97 10.40 7.09 3.27
N THR A 98 9.21 7.66 3.37
CA THR A 98 8.99 9.09 3.65
C THR A 98 8.06 9.27 4.84
N ASP A 99 8.25 10.34 5.60
CA ASP A 99 7.31 10.81 6.63
C ASP A 99 6.36 11.91 6.09
N LEU A 100 6.38 12.13 4.76
CA LEU A 100 5.46 13.03 4.08
C LEU A 100 4.32 12.21 3.47
N ASP A 101 3.09 12.57 3.85
CA ASP A 101 1.89 11.96 3.28
C ASP A 101 1.85 12.18 1.76
N PRO A 102 1.90 11.12 0.94
CA PRO A 102 1.91 11.24 -0.51
C PRO A 102 0.65 11.91 -1.05
N SER A 103 -0.48 11.81 -0.34
CA SER A 103 -1.70 12.50 -0.75
C SER A 103 -1.54 14.02 -0.76
N LYS A 104 -0.55 14.58 -0.05
CA LYS A 104 -0.19 16.00 -0.07
C LYS A 104 0.83 16.36 -1.14
N LEU A 105 1.55 15.37 -1.67
CA LEU A 105 2.56 15.54 -2.72
C LEU A 105 1.93 15.44 -4.12
N LEU A 106 0.88 14.63 -4.28
CA LEU A 106 0.17 14.41 -5.54
C LEU A 106 -0.83 15.52 -5.92
N ILE A 107 -0.89 16.64 -5.17
CA ILE A 107 -1.82 17.77 -5.43
C ILE A 107 -1.11 19.01 -5.98
N ASN A 108 0.13 18.90 -6.49
CA ASN A 108 0.86 20.05 -7.07
C ASN A 108 1.18 19.85 -8.55
#